data_AF-A0A5S9MIN7-F1
#
_entry.id   AF-A0A5S9MIN7-F1
#
_cell.length_a   1.000
_cell.length_b   1.000
_cell.length_c   1.000
_cell.angle_alpha   90.00
_cell.angle_beta   90.00
_cell.angle_gamma   90.00
#
_symmetry.space_group_name_H-M   'P 1'
#
loop_
_entity.id
_entity.type
_entity.pdbx_description
1 polymer ?
#
loop_
_entity_poly.entity_id
_entity_poly.type
_entity_poly.pdbx_seq_one_letter_code
_entity_poly.pdbx_strand_id
1 'polypeptide(L)'
;MRQLQVIPSMRNEKKTRPFFSKPYYYSGPQIFTRPGSDIQHADDLKDKEIAVSKGSSYADIAKEHSGQEPKYYDSDVVALEALANGKHDAVVTDFATGAEAMKKKLKNHSAGKTRTK
;
A
#
# COMPACT_ATOMS: atom_id res chain seq x y z
N MET A 1 2.97 7.18 8.36
CA MET A 1 2.30 6.06 7.66
C MET A 1 2.65 4.78 8.40
N ARG A 2 1.80 3.76 8.31
CA ARG A 2 2.04 2.41 8.82
C ARG A 2 2.01 1.44 7.62
N GLN A 3 2.96 0.53 7.56
CA GLN A 3 2.97 -0.57 6.59
C GLN A 3 2.32 -1.80 7.22
N LEU A 4 1.45 -2.48 6.47
CA LEU A 4 0.88 -3.78 6.79
C LEU A 4 1.27 -4.76 5.68
N GLN A 5 1.73 -5.95 6.08
CA GLN A 5 2.08 -7.01 5.15
C GLN A 5 0.82 -7.74 4.70
N VAL A 6 0.61 -7.87 3.40
CA VAL A 6 -0.48 -8.68 2.85
C VAL A 6 -0.10 -10.16 2.94
N ILE A 7 -0.85 -10.94 3.71
CA ILE A 7 -0.82 -12.41 3.70
C ILE A 7 -1.62 -12.85 2.47
N PRO A 8 -1.15 -13.82 1.66
CA PRO A 8 -1.74 -14.11 0.36
C PRO A 8 -3.22 -14.49 0.46
N SER A 9 -4.02 -13.97 -0.49
CA SER A 9 -5.40 -14.39 -0.76
C SER A 9 -5.43 -15.91 -0.92
N MET A 10 -6.07 -16.60 0.02
CA MET A 10 -6.38 -18.03 -0.05
C MET A 10 -7.47 -18.23 -1.11
N ARG A 11 -7.09 -18.12 -2.39
CA ARG A 11 -7.95 -18.52 -3.48
C ARG A 11 -7.85 -20.03 -3.63
N ASN A 12 -8.88 -20.72 -3.15
CA ASN A 12 -9.17 -22.10 -3.49
C ASN A 12 -9.48 -22.19 -4.99
N GLU A 13 -8.45 -22.23 -5.83
CA GLU A 13 -8.59 -22.74 -7.20
C GLU A 13 -7.31 -23.41 -7.67
N LYS A 14 -7.52 -24.58 -8.24
CA LYS A 14 -6.56 -25.63 -8.55
C LYS A 14 -5.31 -25.11 -9.27
N LYS A 15 -4.16 -25.56 -8.75
CA LYS A 15 -2.91 -25.88 -9.46
C LYS A 15 -3.04 -25.81 -11.00
N THR A 16 -2.43 -24.79 -11.60
CA THR A 16 -1.42 -24.93 -12.66
C THR A 16 -0.82 -23.56 -12.97
N ARG A 17 0.23 -23.16 -12.26
CA ARG A 17 1.22 -22.22 -12.81
C ARG A 17 2.60 -22.84 -12.62
N PRO A 18 3.46 -22.81 -13.66
CA PRO A 18 4.75 -23.48 -13.63
C PRO A 18 5.59 -22.91 -12.50
N PHE A 19 6.32 -23.79 -11.84
CA PHE A 19 7.20 -23.52 -10.72
C PHE A 19 8.35 -22.61 -11.18
N PHE A 20 8.09 -21.31 -11.33
CA PHE A 20 9.17 -20.35 -11.47
C PHE A 20 9.88 -20.27 -10.13
N SER A 21 11.17 -20.59 -10.19
CA SER A 21 12.27 -20.37 -9.23
C SER A 21 11.93 -19.50 -8.02
N LYS A 22 12.45 -19.93 -6.84
CA LYS A 22 12.46 -19.20 -5.56
C LYS A 22 12.27 -17.69 -5.73
N PRO A 23 11.22 -17.07 -5.16
CA PRO A 23 10.88 -15.68 -5.42
C PRO A 23 12.09 -14.79 -5.15
N TYR A 24 12.65 -14.20 -6.20
CA TYR A 24 13.86 -13.40 -6.13
C TYR A 24 13.61 -12.01 -5.51
N TYR A 25 12.35 -11.72 -5.17
CA TYR A 25 11.89 -10.47 -4.58
C TYR A 25 10.69 -10.75 -3.67
N TYR A 26 10.79 -10.37 -2.40
CA TYR A 26 9.65 -10.32 -1.47
C TYR A 26 8.80 -9.05 -1.70
N SER A 27 8.60 -8.61 -2.95
CA SER A 27 7.80 -7.43 -3.32
C SER A 27 6.35 -7.77 -3.60
N GLY A 28 5.72 -8.55 -2.72
CA GLY A 28 4.26 -8.68 -2.76
C GLY A 28 3.60 -7.31 -2.52
N PRO A 29 2.31 -7.14 -2.91
CA PRO A 29 1.55 -5.96 -2.56
C PRO A 29 1.60 -5.71 -1.06
N GLN A 30 1.75 -4.46 -0.65
CA GLN A 30 1.73 -4.02 0.73
C GLN A 30 0.63 -2.99 0.90
N ILE A 31 -0.05 -3.03 2.05
CA ILE A 31 -1.06 -2.05 2.40
C ILE A 31 -0.39 -0.97 3.24
N PHE A 32 -0.57 0.28 2.85
CA PHE A 32 -0.12 1.45 3.59
C PHE A 32 -1.32 2.20 4.13
N THR A 33 -1.28 2.55 5.41
CA THR A 33 -2.34 3.30 6.08
C THR A 33 -1.77 4.51 6.82
N ARG A 34 -2.66 5.40 7.25
CA ARG A 34 -2.31 6.53 8.12
C ARG A 34 -1.94 6.04 9.53
N PRO A 35 -1.07 6.76 10.27
CA PRO A 35 -0.90 6.52 11.70
C PRO A 35 -2.26 6.57 12.42
N GLY A 36 -2.49 5.67 13.37
CA GLY A 36 -3.76 5.61 14.12
C GLY A 36 -4.94 5.05 13.33
N SER A 37 -4.73 4.49 12.13
CA SER A 37 -5.78 3.76 11.41
C SER A 37 -6.15 2.47 12.13
N ASP A 38 -7.44 2.16 12.17
CA ASP A 38 -7.99 0.91 12.70
C ASP A 38 -7.79 -0.29 11.75
N ILE A 39 -7.29 -0.05 10.53
CA ILE A 39 -6.96 -1.11 9.57
C ILE A 39 -5.68 -1.80 10.06
N GLN A 40 -5.77 -3.11 10.33
CA GLN A 40 -4.68 -3.95 10.82
C GLN A 40 -4.40 -5.15 9.91
N HIS A 41 -5.41 -5.60 9.16
CA HIS A 41 -5.32 -6.74 8.26
C HIS A 41 -6.17 -6.50 7.00
N ALA A 42 -6.03 -7.40 6.02
CA ALA A 42 -6.67 -7.23 4.70
C ALA A 42 -8.21 -7.22 4.78
N ASP A 43 -8.81 -7.92 5.74
CA ASP A 43 -10.26 -7.96 5.91
C ASP A 43 -10.85 -6.61 6.37
N ASP A 44 -10.04 -5.78 7.06
CA ASP A 44 -10.44 -4.43 7.49
C ASP A 44 -10.54 -3.43 6.31
N LEU A 45 -10.10 -3.84 5.11
CA LEU A 45 -10.20 -3.03 3.90
C LEU A 45 -11.60 -3.00 3.32
N LYS A 46 -12.50 -3.87 3.78
CA LYS A 46 -13.88 -3.89 3.32
C LYS A 46 -14.52 -2.52 3.50
N ASP A 47 -15.18 -2.04 2.45
CA ASP A 47 -15.84 -0.73 2.40
C ASP A 47 -14.89 0.48 2.63
N LYS A 48 -13.56 0.29 2.52
CA LYS A 48 -12.56 1.38 2.61
C LYS A 48 -12.22 1.96 1.25
N GLU A 49 -11.90 3.25 1.24
CA GLU A 49 -11.40 3.90 0.02
C GLU A 49 -9.90 3.63 -0.14
N ILE A 50 -9.54 2.86 -1.18
CA ILE A 50 -8.17 2.46 -1.47
C ILE A 50 -7.66 3.19 -2.71
N ALA A 51 -6.46 3.77 -2.61
CA ALA A 51 -5.78 4.37 -3.74
C ALA A 51 -4.66 3.47 -4.32
N VAL A 52 -4.47 3.55 -5.63
CA VAL A 52 -3.45 2.83 -6.40
C VAL A 52 -2.92 3.73 -7.52
N SER A 53 -1.73 3.42 -8.05
CA SER A 53 -1.25 4.06 -9.27
C SER A 53 -1.96 3.53 -10.52
N LYS A 54 -2.14 4.39 -11.53
CA LYS A 54 -2.67 4.01 -12.85
C LYS A 54 -1.76 2.96 -13.47
N GLY A 55 -2.37 1.89 -13.98
CA GLY A 55 -1.63 0.76 -14.57
C GLY A 55 -1.00 -0.18 -13.55
N SER A 56 -1.22 0.02 -12.24
CA SER A 56 -0.76 -0.91 -11.22
C SER A 56 -1.45 -2.26 -11.35
N SER A 57 -0.68 -3.34 -11.25
CA SER A 57 -1.19 -4.71 -11.16
C SER A 57 -1.93 -4.99 -9.84
N TYR A 58 -1.91 -4.05 -8.88
CA TYR A 58 -2.57 -4.19 -7.59
C TYR A 58 -3.99 -3.61 -7.54
N ALA A 59 -4.48 -3.03 -8.65
CA ALA A 59 -5.84 -2.49 -8.72
C ALA A 59 -6.91 -3.57 -8.44
N ASP A 60 -6.76 -4.76 -9.03
CA ASP A 60 -7.70 -5.87 -8.80
C ASP A 60 -7.68 -6.35 -7.35
N ILE A 61 -6.51 -6.34 -6.69
CA ILE A 61 -6.36 -6.71 -5.28
C ILE A 61 -7.08 -5.69 -4.39
N ALA A 62 -6.89 -4.40 -4.67
CA ALA A 62 -7.59 -3.33 -3.96
C ALA A 62 -9.12 -3.46 -4.11
N LYS A 63 -9.59 -3.81 -5.31
CA LYS A 63 -11.02 -4.04 -5.58
C LYS A 63 -11.54 -5.29 -4.87
N GLU A 64 -10.81 -6.40 -4.91
CA GLU A 64 -11.18 -7.66 -4.26
C GLU A 64 -11.38 -7.48 -2.75
N HIS A 65 -10.48 -6.74 -2.10
CA HIS A 65 -10.54 -6.55 -0.64
C HIS A 65 -11.49 -5.43 -0.19
N SER A 66 -11.65 -4.36 -0.96
CA SER A 66 -12.56 -3.26 -0.58
C SER A 66 -14.00 -3.47 -1.02
N GLY A 67 -14.22 -4.25 -2.08
CA GLY A 67 -15.50 -4.32 -2.77
C GLY A 67 -15.83 -3.07 -3.60
N GLN A 68 -14.87 -2.15 -3.77
CA GLN A 68 -15.06 -0.86 -4.43
C GLN A 68 -14.02 -0.61 -5.52
N GLU A 69 -14.33 0.28 -6.46
CA GLU A 69 -13.36 0.74 -7.45
C GLU A 69 -12.27 1.59 -6.78
N PRO A 70 -10.97 1.25 -6.96
CA PRO A 70 -9.87 2.03 -6.40
C PRO A 70 -9.83 3.46 -6.94
N LYS A 71 -9.20 4.35 -6.17
CA LYS A 71 -8.85 5.70 -6.63
C LYS A 71 -7.50 5.68 -7.33
N TYR A 72 -7.51 6.02 -8.61
CA TYR A 72 -6.31 5.98 -9.45
C TYR A 72 -5.55 7.30 -9.42
N TYR A 73 -4.23 7.21 -9.27
CA TYR A 73 -3.30 8.33 -9.33
C TYR A 73 -2.22 8.12 -10.39
N ASP A 74 -1.59 9.19 -10.85
CA ASP A 74 -0.58 9.10 -11.90
C ASP A 74 0.70 8.35 -11.46
N SER A 75 0.96 8.24 -10.16
CA SER A 75 2.05 7.43 -9.61
C SER A 75 1.78 7.00 -8.17
N ASP A 76 2.52 6.00 -7.71
CA ASP A 76 2.48 5.52 -6.31
C ASP A 76 2.88 6.61 -5.32
N VAL A 77 3.81 7.49 -5.70
CA VAL A 77 4.21 8.63 -4.87
C VAL A 77 3.03 9.55 -4.63
N VAL A 78 2.28 9.91 -5.68
CA VAL A 78 1.11 10.78 -5.57
C VAL A 78 -0.01 10.11 -4.77
N ALA A 79 -0.23 8.80 -4.96
CA ALA A 79 -1.19 8.02 -4.16
C ALA A 79 -0.82 8.02 -2.66
N LEU A 80 0.44 7.79 -2.34
CA LEU A 80 0.95 7.81 -0.97
C LEU A 80 0.86 9.21 -0.35
N GLU A 81 1.13 10.27 -1.11
CA GLU A 81 0.92 11.66 -0.65
C GLU A 81 -0.55 11.95 -0.36
N ALA A 82 -1.48 11.50 -1.22
CA ALA A 82 -2.91 11.63 -0.99
C ALA A 82 -3.36 10.90 0.29
N LEU A 83 -2.88 9.68 0.52
CA LEU A 83 -3.06 8.95 1.78
C LEU A 83 -2.54 9.75 2.98
N ALA A 84 -1.34 10.31 2.86
CA ALA A 84 -0.73 11.10 3.93
C ALA A 84 -1.53 12.35 4.29
N ASN A 85 -2.24 12.91 3.31
CA ASN A 85 -3.09 14.09 3.44
C ASN A 85 -4.54 13.75 3.82
N GLY A 86 -4.83 12.50 4.17
CA GLY A 86 -6.15 12.11 4.67
C GLY A 86 -7.20 11.78 3.60
N LYS A 87 -6.82 11.72 2.31
CA LYS A 87 -7.80 11.54 1.23
C LYS A 87 -8.36 10.13 1.12
N HIS A 88 -7.57 9.11 1.44
CA HIS A 88 -7.91 7.69 1.27
C HIS A 88 -7.50 6.90 2.49
N ASP A 89 -8.22 5.83 2.82
CA ASP A 89 -7.95 5.03 4.01
C ASP A 89 -6.71 4.16 3.87
N ALA A 90 -6.44 3.69 2.65
CA ALA A 90 -5.29 2.87 2.35
C ALA A 90 -4.70 3.15 0.95
N VAL A 91 -3.44 2.77 0.77
CA VAL A 91 -2.79 2.63 -0.55
C VAL A 91 -2.23 1.23 -0.66
N VAL A 92 -2.35 0.61 -1.83
CA VAL A 92 -1.69 -0.67 -2.13
C VAL A 92 -0.58 -0.43 -3.14
N THR A 93 0.66 -0.74 -2.75
CA THR A 93 1.85 -0.62 -3.61
C THR A 93 2.94 -1.62 -3.16
N ASP A 94 4.05 -1.71 -3.88
CA ASP A 94 5.14 -2.61 -3.53
C ASP A 94 5.96 -2.11 -2.33
N PHE A 95 6.69 -3.04 -1.71
CA PHE A 95 7.52 -2.76 -0.55
C PHE A 95 8.58 -1.67 -0.79
N ALA A 96 9.30 -1.72 -1.92
CA ALA A 96 10.40 -0.80 -2.16
C ALA A 96 9.88 0.63 -2.28
N THR A 97 8.84 0.83 -3.09
CA THR A 97 8.18 2.13 -3.28
C THR A 97 7.65 2.69 -1.96
N GLY A 98 6.92 1.88 -1.19
CA GLY A 98 6.40 2.32 0.10
C GLY A 98 7.47 2.58 1.15
N ALA A 99 8.52 1.75 1.21
CA ALA A 99 9.65 1.96 2.12
C ALA A 99 10.42 3.24 1.80
N GLU A 100 10.61 3.56 0.51
CA GLU A 100 11.21 4.82 0.09
C GLU A 100 10.36 6.03 0.49
N ALA A 101 9.04 5.96 0.29
CA ALA A 101 8.12 7.03 0.69
C ALA A 101 8.15 7.28 2.20
N MET A 102 8.18 6.21 3.01
CA MET A 102 8.33 6.32 4.47
C MET A 102 9.66 6.97 4.86
N LYS A 103 10.78 6.58 4.23
CA LYS A 103 12.10 7.19 4.47
C LYS A 103 12.13 8.68 4.12
N LYS A 104 11.54 9.10 3.00
CA LYS A 104 11.46 10.51 2.61
C LYS A 104 10.65 11.33 3.62
N LYS A 105 9.51 10.83 4.10
CA LYS A 105 8.72 11.48 5.16
C LYS A 105 9.49 11.60 6.47
N LEU A 106 10.26 10.58 6.87
CA LEU A 106 11.12 10.62 8.06
C LEU A 106 12.19 11.71 7.94
N LYS A 107 12.90 11.80 6.80
CA LYS A 107 13.89 12.85 6.56
C LYS A 107 13.29 14.26 6.63
N ASN A 108 12.09 14.45 6.09
CA ASN A 108 11.41 15.75 6.11
C ASN A 108 10.95 16.18 7.52
N HIS A 109 10.64 15.23 8.42
CA HIS A 109 10.35 15.54 9.83
C HIS A 109 11.62 15.71 10.66
N SER A 110 12.72 15.03 10.32
CA SER A 110 14.03 15.19 10.98
C SER A 110 14.73 16.49 10.58
N ALA A 111 14.46 17.04 9.40
CA ALA A 111 15.02 18.33 8.95
C ALA A 111 14.34 19.55 9.61
N GLY A 112 13.19 19.37 10.27
CA GLY A 112 12.44 20.45 10.94
C GLY A 112 12.78 20.66 12.42
N LYS A 113 13.70 19.88 13.00
CA LYS A 113 14.03 19.94 14.43
C LYS A 113 15.43 20.51 14.71
N THR A 114 15.83 21.56 13.99
CA THR A 114 16.97 22.41 14.40
C THR A 114 16.71 23.87 14.04
N ARG A 115 16.04 24.59 14.94
CA ARG A 115 16.27 26.02 15.26
C ARG A 115 15.33 26.41 16.39
N THR A 116 15.80 26.19 17.62
CA THR A 116 15.25 26.84 18.81
C THR A 116 16.40 27.61 19.46
N LYS A 117 16.13 28.90 19.66
CA LYS A 117 16.96 29.98 20.21
C LYS A 117 18.00 30.58 19.27
#